data_AF-A0A355BK75-F1
#
_entry.id   AF-A0A355BK75-F1
#
_cell.length_a   1.000
_cell.length_b   1.000
_cell.length_c   1.000
_cell.angle_alpha   90.00
_cell.angle_beta   90.00
_cell.angle_gamma   90.00
#
_symmetry.space_group_name_H-M   'P 1'
#
loop_
_entity.id
_entity.type
_entity.pdbx_description
1 polymer ?
#
loop_
_entity_poly.entity_id
_entity_poly.type
_entity_poly.pdbx_seq_one_letter_code
_entity_poly.pdbx_strand_id
1 'polypeptide(L)' 'YAEGYPGRRYYGGCEVVDIAENLARDRACTIFGADHANVQPHAGAMANMAVYFTAIKPGDTILGMNLSMGG' A
#
# COMPACT_ATOMS: atom_id res chain seq x y z
N TYR A 1 -2.97 -18.49 -2.05
CA TYR A 1 -3.54 -17.14 -2.26
C TYR A 1 -3.56 -16.46 -0.91
N ALA A 2 -2.90 -15.31 -0.76
CA ALA A 2 -2.54 -14.76 0.55
C ALA A 2 -3.31 -13.48 0.88
N GLU A 3 -4.63 -13.50 0.72
CA GLU A 3 -5.47 -12.36 1.06
C GLU A 3 -5.42 -12.05 2.56
N GLY A 4 -5.45 -10.75 2.90
CA GLY A 4 -5.25 -10.24 4.25
C GLY A 4 -3.83 -9.72 4.46
N TYR A 5 -3.42 -9.61 5.72
CA TYR A 5 -2.07 -9.17 6.11
C TYR A 5 -1.33 -10.31 6.84
N PRO A 6 0.01 -10.25 6.97
CA PRO A 6 0.78 -11.24 7.71
C PRO A 6 0.20 -11.52 9.11
N GLY A 7 0.05 -12.81 9.45
CA GLY A 7 -0.58 -13.25 10.70
C GLY A 7 -2.10 -13.08 10.78
N ARG A 8 -2.75 -12.49 9.76
CA ARG A 8 -4.20 -12.32 9.64
C ARG A 8 -4.67 -12.61 8.21
N ARG A 9 -4.32 -13.80 7.72
CA ARG A 9 -4.70 -14.27 6.38
C ARG A 9 -6.08 -14.93 6.41
N TYR A 10 -6.82 -14.80 5.33
CA TYR A 10 -8.09 -15.52 5.15
C TYR A 10 -7.90 -17.00 4.81
N TYR A 11 -6.71 -17.37 4.32
CA TYR A 11 -6.37 -18.72 3.87
C TYR A 11 -5.11 -19.23 4.59
N GLY A 12 -5.05 -20.54 4.84
CA GLY A 12 -3.86 -21.20 5.42
C GLY A 12 -2.71 -21.38 4.41
N GLY A 13 -1.53 -21.75 4.91
CA GLY A 13 -0.36 -22.07 4.06
C GLY A 13 0.36 -20.85 3.49
N CYS A 14 0.27 -19.69 4.14
CA CYS A 14 0.85 -18.43 3.69
C CYS A 14 2.15 -18.04 4.42
N GLU A 15 2.74 -18.95 5.20
CA GLU A 15 3.86 -18.67 6.11
C GLU A 15 5.08 -18.07 5.40
N VAL A 16 5.41 -18.61 4.22
CA VAL A 16 6.54 -18.11 3.41
C VAL A 16 6.23 -16.73 2.81
N VAL A 17 4.97 -16.50 2.45
CA VAL A 17 4.52 -15.20 1.90
C VAL A 17 4.55 -14.13 2.99
N ASP A 18 4.17 -14.47 4.22
CA ASP A 18 4.23 -13.58 5.38
C ASP A 18 5.67 -13.12 5.68
N ILE A 19 6.64 -14.03 5.59
CA ILE A 19 8.07 -13.69 5.73
C ILE A 19 8.49 -12.69 4.65
N ALA A 20 8.14 -12.95 3.39
CA ALA A 20 8.49 -12.08 2.28
C ALA A 20 7.85 -10.68 2.42
N GLU A 21 6.57 -10.62 2.81
CA GLU A 21 5.84 -9.36 2.96
C GLU A 21 6.36 -8.53 4.15
N ASN A 22 6.63 -9.16 5.30
CA ASN A 22 7.21 -8.47 6.45
C ASN A 22 8.61 -7.91 6.12
N LEU A 23 9.46 -8.71 5.47
CA LEU A 23 10.79 -8.25 5.08
C LEU A 23 10.74 -7.06 4.12
N ALA A 24 9.80 -7.05 3.18
CA ALA A 24 9.61 -5.93 2.26
C ALA A 24 9.16 -4.65 3.01
N ARG A 25 8.23 -4.79 3.96
CA ARG A 25 7.76 -3.66 4.80
C ARG A 25 8.89 -3.09 5.64
N ASP A 26 9.63 -3.94 6.35
CA ASP A 26 10.73 -3.52 7.23
C ASP A 26 11.84 -2.81 6.46
N ARG A 27 12.18 -3.32 5.26
CA ARG A 27 13.16 -2.69 4.38
C ARG A 27 12.68 -1.33 3.88
N ALA A 28 11.42 -1.22 3.45
CA ALA A 28 10.85 0.05 3.02
C ALA A 28 10.89 1.08 4.15
N CYS A 29 10.44 0.71 5.35
CA CYS A 29 10.50 1.56 6.54
C CYS A 29 11.95 2.00 6.85
N THR A 30 12.91 1.09 6.79
CA THR A 30 14.34 1.39 7.05
C THR A 30 14.91 2.37 6.03
N ILE A 31 14.62 2.18 4.73
CA ILE A 31 15.16 3.03 3.65
C ILE A 31 14.60 4.45 3.74
N PHE A 32 13.32 4.60 4.03
CA PHE A 32 12.63 5.89 4.00
C PHE A 32 12.43 6.53 5.39
N GLY A 33 12.85 5.87 6.47
CA GLY A 33 12.65 6.34 7.84
C GLY A 33 11.17 6.43 8.23
N ALA A 34 10.33 5.52 7.73
CA ALA A 34 8.89 5.53 7.95
C ALA A 34 8.48 4.59 9.11
N ASP A 35 7.42 4.97 9.84
CA ASP A 35 6.87 4.11 10.90
C ASP A 35 6.18 2.86 10.33
N HIS A 36 5.56 2.99 9.16
CA HIS A 36 4.78 1.94 8.52
C HIS A 36 4.88 1.98 6.99
N ALA A 37 4.76 0.81 6.37
CA ALA A 37 4.65 0.64 4.93
C ALA A 37 3.59 -0.41 4.57
N ASN A 38 2.83 -0.13 3.51
CA ASN A 38 1.99 -1.10 2.82
C ASN A 38 2.65 -1.43 1.46
N VAL A 39 2.95 -2.71 1.25
CA VAL A 39 3.67 -3.22 0.07
C VAL A 39 2.79 -4.05 -0.88
N GLN A 40 1.47 -4.04 -0.67
CA GLN A 40 0.50 -4.81 -1.46
C GLN A 40 -0.01 -4.12 -2.76
N PRO A 41 -0.01 -2.78 -2.94
CA PRO A 41 -0.50 -2.18 -4.18
C PRO A 41 0.26 -2.65 -5.42
N HIS A 42 -0.47 -3.09 -6.45
CA HIS A 42 0.13 -3.64 -7.68
C HIS A 42 0.79 -2.59 -8.58
N ALA A 43 0.43 -1.31 -8.44
CA ALA A 43 0.97 -0.21 -9.23
C ALA A 43 0.79 1.12 -8.48
N GLY A 44 1.54 2.16 -8.87
CA GLY A 44 1.47 3.48 -8.26
C GLY A 44 0.06 4.11 -8.29
N ALA A 45 -0.67 3.95 -9.40
CA ALA A 45 -2.04 4.43 -9.51
C ALA A 45 -2.99 3.75 -8.49
N MET A 46 -2.80 2.46 -8.22
CA MET A 46 -3.59 1.74 -7.21
C MET A 46 -3.20 2.14 -5.79
N ALA A 47 -1.94 2.47 -5.55
CA ALA A 47 -1.49 3.03 -4.26
C ALA A 47 -2.17 4.38 -3.97
N ASN A 48 -2.19 5.29 -4.96
CA ASN A 48 -2.90 6.57 -4.83
C ASN A 48 -4.40 6.37 -4.58
N MET A 49 -5.02 5.44 -5.30
CA MET A 49 -6.44 5.11 -5.12
C MET A 49 -6.74 4.57 -3.72
N ALA A 50 -5.88 3.71 -3.17
CA ALA A 50 -6.03 3.21 -1.79
C ALA A 50 -5.96 4.35 -0.76
N VAL A 51 -5.07 5.33 -0.96
CA VAL A 51 -5.00 6.53 -0.11
C VAL A 51 -6.29 7.36 -0.22
N TYR A 52 -6.80 7.59 -1.43
CA TYR A 52 -8.04 8.34 -1.61
C TYR A 52 -9.23 7.68 -0.93
N PHE A 53 -9.43 6.37 -1.13
CA PHE A 53 -10.52 5.66 -0.45
C PHE A 53 -10.38 5.60 1.07
N THR A 54 -9.18 5.78 1.61
CA THR A 54 -8.93 5.81 3.05
C THR A 54 -9.15 7.20 3.65
N ALA A 55 -8.70 8.25 2.94
CA ALA A 55 -8.55 9.59 3.51
C ALA A 55 -9.68 10.55 3.14
N ILE A 56 -10.40 10.33 2.05
CA ILE A 56 -11.43 11.25 1.53
C ILE A 56 -12.71 10.51 1.14
N LYS A 57 -13.80 11.26 1.00
CA LYS A 57 -15.11 10.76 0.58
C LYS A 57 -15.42 11.18 -0.86
N PRO A 58 -16.32 10.43 -1.55
CA PRO A 58 -16.85 10.88 -2.83
C PRO A 58 -17.45 12.29 -2.72
N GLY A 59 -17.00 13.20 -3.58
CA GLY A 59 -17.40 14.61 -3.57
C GLY A 59 -16.41 15.56 -2.90
N ASP A 60 -15.44 15.05 -2.13
CA ASP A 60 -14.36 15.87 -1.58
C ASP A 60 -13.43 16.39 -2.69
N THR A 61 -12.86 17.57 -2.47
CA THR A 61 -11.96 18.21 -3.43
C THR A 61 -10.50 17.86 -3.12
N ILE A 62 -9.75 17.43 -4.15
CA ILE A 62 -8.31 17.25 -4.09
C ILE A 62 -7.61 18.24 -5.03
N LEU A 63 -6.45 18.74 -4.63
CA LEU A 63 -5.58 19.55 -5.47
C LEU A 63 -4.44 18.68 -5.99
N GLY A 64 -4.27 18.64 -7.31
CA GLY A 64 -3.16 17.96 -7.98
C GLY A 64 -2.49 18.88 -9.00
N MET A 65 -1.27 18.55 -9.39
CA MET A 65 -0.59 19.23 -10.48
C MET A 65 -1.35 18.97 -11.80
N ASN A 66 -1.45 19.98 -12.66
CA ASN A 66 -2.11 19.80 -13.95
C ASN A 66 -1.31 18.81 -14.82
N LEU A 67 -2.01 17.86 -15.46
CA LEU A 67 -1.42 16.86 -16.35
C LEU A 67 -0.57 17.50 -17.47
N SER A 68 -1.01 18.63 -18.04
CA SER A 68 -0.24 19.32 -19.09
C SER A 68 1.06 19.97 -18.58
N MET A 69 1.19 20.09 -17.25
CA MET A 69 2.37 20.60 -16.56
C MET A 69 3.19 19.46 -15.92
N GLY A 70 2.94 18.21 -16.32
CA GLY A 70 3.68 17.02 -15.87
C GLY A 70 3.08 16.31 -14.65
N GLY A 71 1.81 16.59 -14.33
CA GLY A 71 1.05 15.92 -13.28
C GLY A 71 0.62 14.50 -13.63
#